data_AF-A0A813FKV0-F1
#
_entry.id   AF-A0A813FKV0-F1
#
_cell.length_a   1.000
_cell.length_b   1.000
_cell.length_c   1.000
_cell.angle_alpha   90.00
_cell.angle_beta   90.00
_cell.angle_gamma   90.00
#
_symmetry.space_group_name_H-M   'P 1'
#
loop_
_entity.id
_entity.type
_entity.pdbx_description
1 polymer ?
#
loop_
_entity_poly.entity_id
_entity_poly.type
_entity_poly.pdbx_seq_one_letter_code
_entity_poly.pdbx_strand_id
1 'polypeptide(L)'
;MLKAVGLATSAKNMYSYLGWEQEFFVVPADLYKARPDLVNCGRTLMGKLPTRNQQMDLNYFAPVPEKVNQLMNTVQAEMMKVGCPIAVKHNEVAPAQHEMSPIYCVANASADNNVLFMEIMNRESARMGLMTLFHEKPFAGINGNGKHANWSIGTDTGLNFFYPGKTEEHAKLYVTALACLAYGLCQHNELVRCSVAHAGNDHRLGAQEAPPAIISLYPGQLFEAHVDSIIAGGDILGYKAEKKMQTTGCAAAMPVEAPTEDRNRTAPFPFCGNRFEFRAVGSSQNCSFPIMVCNTIMASGMAALASLIEGGMSHRDAVADMFKQNRHVIFTGNGYSKEWPVEAVKRGLPNLVTTPMAVATWASDKNKALFEAMKVFTPEETDARAEVMYEAYVTTLRVEGETLVHMIDTGIVPACAKDLEKYKGFAKLAGGREALYVGVVEETEKLKNLLAAPHKEHLADEANYLCEQLKPQMEAVRALVDQAEGLLEAGLYPFPTYEALLYSHHH
;
A
#
# COMPACT_ATOMS: atom_id res chain seq x y z
N MET A 1 5.86 30.72 1.36
CA MET A 1 4.70 30.43 2.24
C MET A 1 4.85 31.02 3.65
N LEU A 2 5.63 30.45 4.58
CA LEU A 2 5.69 30.92 5.98
C LEU A 2 5.92 32.43 6.14
N LYS A 3 6.86 32.98 5.35
CA LYS A 3 7.11 34.43 5.29
C LYS A 3 5.91 35.24 4.80
N ALA A 4 5.17 34.75 3.80
CA ALA A 4 3.99 35.42 3.24
C ALA A 4 2.82 35.43 4.24
N VAL A 5 2.62 34.33 4.98
CA VAL A 5 1.57 34.25 6.03
C VAL A 5 1.97 34.93 7.35
N GLY A 6 3.25 35.28 7.53
CA GLY A 6 3.75 35.85 8.78
C GLY A 6 3.79 34.87 9.96
N LEU A 7 3.89 33.56 9.69
CA LEU A 7 3.97 32.50 10.71
C LEU A 7 5.39 31.94 10.80
N ALA A 8 5.79 31.45 11.99
CA ALA A 8 7.08 30.80 12.20
C ALA A 8 8.28 31.65 11.73
N THR A 9 8.26 32.96 12.00
CA THR A 9 9.23 33.93 11.46
C THR A 9 10.68 33.69 11.89
N SER A 10 10.89 32.95 12.99
CA SER A 10 12.20 32.53 13.49
C SER A 10 12.73 31.25 12.83
N ALA A 11 11.90 30.51 12.08
CA ALA A 11 12.30 29.28 11.40
C ALA A 11 13.20 29.58 10.20
N LYS A 12 14.29 28.82 10.08
CA LYS A 12 15.21 28.92 8.93
C LYS A 12 15.04 27.77 7.97
N ASN A 13 14.69 26.59 8.47
CA ASN A 13 14.57 25.36 7.68
C ASN A 13 13.23 24.66 7.93
N MET A 14 12.78 23.93 6.91
CA MET A 14 11.68 22.98 7.01
C MET A 14 12.23 21.58 6.74
N TYR A 15 11.73 20.60 7.48
CA TYR A 15 12.09 19.20 7.36
C TYR A 15 10.85 18.36 7.11
N SER A 16 10.99 17.38 6.21
CA SER A 16 10.05 16.27 6.11
C SER A 16 10.48 15.17 7.06
N TYR A 17 9.53 14.58 7.76
CA TYR A 17 9.72 13.46 8.68
C TYR A 17 8.89 12.26 8.24
N LEU A 18 9.43 11.07 8.45
CA LEU A 18 8.81 9.81 8.07
C LEU A 18 9.00 8.76 9.18
N GLY A 19 7.91 8.10 9.56
CA GLY A 19 7.92 6.81 10.24
C GLY A 19 7.28 5.77 9.34
N TRP A 20 7.98 4.69 9.03
CA TRP A 20 7.43 3.59 8.22
C TRP A 20 6.94 2.46 9.11
N GLU A 21 5.83 1.84 8.75
CA GLU A 21 5.32 0.59 9.34
C GLU A 21 5.51 -0.52 8.32
N GLN A 22 6.45 -1.45 8.55
CA GLN A 22 6.81 -2.46 7.56
C GLN A 22 6.10 -3.78 7.90
N GLU A 23 5.11 -4.14 7.08
CA GLU A 23 4.47 -5.45 7.15
C GLU A 23 5.22 -6.47 6.27
N PHE A 24 5.26 -7.73 6.72
CA PHE A 24 5.90 -8.83 6.00
C PHE A 24 5.36 -10.19 6.45
N PHE A 25 5.48 -11.22 5.60
CA PHE A 25 5.25 -12.61 5.99
C PHE A 25 6.57 -13.30 6.31
N VAL A 26 6.55 -14.29 7.22
CA VAL A 26 7.69 -15.17 7.49
C VAL A 26 7.28 -16.62 7.28
N VAL A 27 7.99 -17.34 6.42
CA VAL A 27 7.75 -18.76 6.13
C VAL A 27 9.03 -19.58 6.27
N PRO A 28 8.97 -20.92 6.43
CA PRO A 28 10.17 -21.74 6.38
C PRO A 28 10.86 -21.67 5.02
N ALA A 29 12.19 -21.53 5.03
CA ALA A 29 12.98 -21.36 3.81
C ALA A 29 12.86 -22.58 2.86
N ASP A 30 12.73 -23.79 3.39
CA ASP A 30 12.65 -24.99 2.55
C ASP A 30 11.30 -25.11 1.84
N LEU A 31 10.20 -24.67 2.49
CA LEU A 31 8.89 -24.59 1.83
C LEU A 31 8.86 -23.47 0.79
N TYR A 32 9.52 -22.34 1.06
CA TYR A 32 9.71 -21.28 0.07
C TYR A 32 10.45 -21.78 -1.17
N LYS A 33 11.59 -22.47 -1.00
CA LYS A 33 12.40 -23.00 -2.12
C LYS A 33 11.64 -24.05 -2.96
N ALA A 34 10.73 -24.79 -2.33
CA ALA A 34 9.87 -25.76 -3.01
C ALA A 34 8.70 -25.11 -3.77
N ARG A 35 8.61 -23.77 -3.81
CA ARG A 35 7.59 -23.00 -4.52
C ARG A 35 8.23 -22.08 -5.57
N PRO A 36 8.38 -22.54 -6.83
CA PRO A 36 8.98 -21.72 -7.90
C PRO A 36 8.31 -20.34 -8.08
N ASP A 37 7.00 -20.24 -7.87
CA ASP A 37 6.28 -18.97 -7.91
C ASP A 37 6.68 -18.02 -6.78
N LEU A 38 6.82 -18.50 -5.54
CA LEU A 38 7.36 -17.67 -4.46
C LEU A 38 8.81 -17.24 -4.75
N VAL A 39 9.62 -18.11 -5.34
CA VAL A 39 11.02 -17.82 -5.66
C VAL A 39 11.14 -16.77 -6.77
N ASN A 40 10.43 -16.96 -7.87
CA ASN A 40 10.55 -16.13 -9.07
C ASN A 40 9.72 -14.85 -8.99
N CYS A 41 8.59 -14.88 -8.28
CA CYS A 41 7.58 -13.82 -8.32
C CYS A 41 7.36 -13.15 -6.96
N GLY A 42 7.90 -13.71 -5.87
CA GLY A 42 7.66 -13.21 -4.50
C GLY A 42 6.23 -13.43 -4.00
N ARG A 43 5.35 -14.02 -4.82
CA ARG A 43 3.96 -14.34 -4.53
C ARG A 43 3.58 -15.70 -5.07
N THR A 44 2.53 -16.26 -4.49
CA THR A 44 1.92 -17.48 -4.99
C THR A 44 0.98 -17.17 -6.17
N LEU A 45 1.21 -17.86 -7.29
CA LEU A 45 0.40 -17.74 -8.51
C LEU A 45 -0.80 -18.70 -8.48
N MET A 46 -0.69 -19.75 -7.68
CA MET A 46 -1.74 -20.72 -7.37
C MET A 46 -1.67 -21.15 -5.90
N GLY A 47 -2.74 -21.74 -5.39
CA GLY A 47 -2.82 -22.24 -4.03
C GLY A 47 -4.20 -22.03 -3.44
N LYS A 48 -4.82 -23.12 -3.00
CA LYS A 48 -6.10 -23.12 -2.31
C LYS A 48 -5.97 -22.57 -0.90
N LEU A 49 -6.91 -21.71 -0.51
CA LEU A 49 -7.02 -21.24 0.88
C LEU A 49 -7.24 -22.42 1.85
N PRO A 50 -6.55 -22.43 3.01
CA PRO A 50 -6.82 -23.41 4.05
C PRO A 50 -8.21 -23.18 4.67
N THR A 51 -8.79 -24.24 5.24
CA THR A 51 -10.10 -24.20 5.90
C THR A 51 -10.11 -23.20 7.05
N ARG A 52 -9.05 -23.21 7.86
CA ARG A 52 -8.72 -22.12 8.78
C ARG A 52 -7.71 -21.21 8.09
N ASN A 53 -8.17 -20.03 7.69
CA ASN A 53 -7.30 -18.95 7.22
C ASN A 53 -7.36 -17.79 8.23
N GLN A 54 -7.79 -16.60 7.83
CA GLN A 54 -7.89 -15.43 8.69
C GLN A 54 -9.30 -15.14 9.22
N GLN A 55 -10.31 -15.92 8.85
CA GLN A 55 -11.75 -15.71 9.17
C GLN A 55 -12.09 -15.35 10.62
N MET A 56 -11.22 -15.67 11.57
CA MET A 56 -11.46 -15.47 13.01
C MET A 56 -10.71 -14.25 13.59
N ASP A 57 -9.91 -13.55 12.79
CA ASP A 57 -9.07 -12.41 13.19
C ASP A 57 -8.18 -12.67 14.42
N LEU A 58 -7.85 -13.94 14.68
CA LEU A 58 -7.17 -14.39 15.91
C LEU A 58 -5.67 -14.10 15.94
N ASN A 59 -5.05 -13.75 14.82
CA ASN A 59 -3.61 -13.57 14.77
C ASN A 59 -3.16 -12.18 15.27
N TYR A 60 -4.03 -11.18 15.14
CA TYR A 60 -3.70 -9.79 15.49
C TYR A 60 -3.43 -9.67 16.99
N PHE A 61 -2.23 -9.21 17.35
CA PHE A 61 -1.72 -9.19 18.74
C PHE A 61 -1.70 -10.54 19.48
N ALA A 62 -1.81 -11.68 18.77
CA ALA A 62 -1.52 -12.98 19.35
C ALA A 62 -0.02 -13.10 19.67
N PRO A 63 0.36 -14.03 20.57
CA PRO A 63 1.76 -14.34 20.81
C PRO A 63 2.49 -14.71 19.51
N VAL A 64 3.62 -14.04 19.27
CA VAL A 64 4.48 -14.32 18.11
C VAL A 64 5.14 -15.69 18.28
N PRO A 65 5.13 -16.58 17.27
CA PRO A 65 5.81 -17.88 17.33
C PRO A 65 7.30 -17.74 17.66
N GLU A 66 7.86 -18.69 18.42
CA GLU A 66 9.18 -18.53 19.05
C GLU A 66 10.30 -18.20 18.06
N LYS A 67 10.42 -18.98 16.96
CA LYS A 67 11.44 -18.75 15.92
C LYS A 67 11.31 -17.37 15.27
N VAL A 68 10.07 -16.92 15.02
CA VAL A 68 9.83 -15.60 14.44
C VAL A 68 10.15 -14.50 15.45
N ASN A 69 9.80 -14.70 16.73
CA ASN A 69 10.15 -13.75 17.77
C ASN A 69 11.68 -13.61 17.94
N GLN A 70 12.43 -14.72 17.85
CA GLN A 70 13.90 -14.70 17.83
C GLN A 70 14.45 -13.92 16.63
N LEU A 71 13.88 -14.10 15.44
CA LEU A 71 14.20 -13.31 14.26
C LEU A 71 13.96 -11.81 14.50
N MET A 72 12.76 -11.44 14.94
CA MET A 72 12.40 -10.03 15.18
C MET A 72 13.25 -9.39 16.29
N ASN A 73 13.59 -10.13 17.35
CA ASN A 73 14.54 -9.68 18.39
C ASN A 73 15.93 -9.43 17.81
N THR A 74 16.41 -10.32 16.95
CA THR A 74 17.73 -10.20 16.31
C THR A 74 17.77 -9.00 15.38
N VAL A 75 16.76 -8.84 14.52
CA VAL A 75 16.65 -7.67 13.62
C VAL A 75 16.56 -6.38 14.43
N GLN A 76 15.74 -6.33 15.49
CA GLN A 76 15.66 -5.16 16.36
C GLN A 76 17.02 -4.79 16.98
N ALA A 77 17.82 -5.78 17.41
CA ALA A 77 19.16 -5.54 17.93
C ALA A 77 20.13 -5.04 16.84
N GLU A 78 20.07 -5.58 15.63
CA GLU A 78 20.89 -5.11 14.50
C GLU A 78 20.53 -3.68 14.07
N MET A 79 19.24 -3.36 13.98
CA MET A 79 18.76 -2.01 13.66
C MET A 79 19.20 -0.98 14.71
N MET A 80 19.24 -1.37 16.00
CA MET A 80 19.74 -0.51 17.06
C MET A 80 21.23 -0.16 16.88
N LYS A 81 22.05 -1.10 16.38
CA LYS A 81 23.49 -0.84 16.12
C LYS A 81 23.72 0.21 15.03
N VAL A 82 22.79 0.33 14.09
CA VAL A 82 22.85 1.31 12.98
C VAL A 82 22.06 2.59 13.29
N GLY A 83 21.62 2.78 14.54
CA GLY A 83 20.95 4.01 14.99
C GLY A 83 19.47 4.10 14.61
N CYS A 84 18.83 2.98 14.26
CA CYS A 84 17.40 2.91 13.95
C CYS A 84 16.67 2.09 15.04
N PRO A 85 16.14 2.74 16.10
CA PRO A 85 15.45 2.02 17.16
C PRO A 85 14.07 1.55 16.68
N ILE A 86 13.90 0.24 16.51
CA ILE A 86 12.59 -0.38 16.30
C ILE A 86 11.79 -0.28 17.59
N ALA A 87 10.66 0.43 17.54
CA ALA A 87 9.82 0.72 18.70
C ALA A 87 8.66 -0.28 18.84
N VAL A 88 8.10 -0.73 17.72
CA VAL A 88 6.92 -1.60 17.70
C VAL A 88 7.22 -2.85 16.90
N LYS A 89 6.69 -3.97 17.39
CA LYS A 89 6.61 -5.24 16.66
C LYS A 89 5.43 -6.07 17.14
N HIS A 90 4.71 -6.71 16.23
CA HIS A 90 3.58 -7.58 16.56
C HIS A 90 3.23 -8.50 15.38
N ASN A 91 2.36 -9.46 15.63
CA ASN A 91 1.63 -10.17 14.58
C ASN A 91 0.61 -9.23 13.92
N GLU A 92 0.42 -9.43 12.61
CA GLU A 92 -0.62 -8.79 11.82
C GLU A 92 -1.86 -9.69 11.69
N VAL A 93 -2.88 -9.22 10.95
CA VAL A 93 -4.18 -9.90 10.82
C VAL A 93 -4.06 -11.29 10.18
N ALA A 94 -3.27 -11.44 9.10
CA ALA A 94 -3.11 -12.74 8.45
C ALA A 94 -2.14 -13.66 9.21
N PRO A 95 -2.34 -14.99 9.18
CA PRO A 95 -1.37 -15.95 9.70
C PRO A 95 0.00 -15.75 9.08
N ALA A 96 1.07 -15.94 9.87
CA ALA A 96 2.46 -15.72 9.45
C ALA A 96 2.82 -14.28 9.02
N GLN A 97 1.90 -13.32 9.20
CA GLN A 97 2.13 -11.90 8.92
C GLN A 97 2.54 -11.17 10.18
N HIS A 98 3.48 -10.24 10.05
CA HIS A 98 4.06 -9.47 11.15
C HIS A 98 4.33 -8.04 10.71
N GLU A 99 4.48 -7.14 11.69
CA GLU A 99 4.90 -5.76 11.49
C GLU A 99 6.10 -5.41 12.38
N MET A 100 6.99 -4.55 11.87
CA MET A 100 7.97 -3.82 12.68
C MET A 100 8.03 -2.34 12.23
N SER A 101 8.16 -1.42 13.18
CA SER A 101 8.27 0.02 12.88
C SER A 101 9.23 0.75 13.84
N PRO A 102 10.06 1.69 13.32
CA PRO A 102 10.96 2.49 14.12
C PRO A 102 10.29 3.76 14.65
N ILE A 103 11.00 4.44 15.54
CA ILE A 103 10.72 5.85 15.80
C ILE A 103 10.99 6.64 14.51
N TYR A 104 10.06 7.54 14.15
CA TYR A 104 10.21 8.39 12.97
C TYR A 104 11.48 9.26 13.05
N CYS A 105 12.02 9.62 11.89
CA CYS A 105 13.11 10.59 11.79
C CYS A 105 13.00 11.38 10.48
N VAL A 106 14.03 12.17 10.14
CA VAL A 106 14.06 12.94 8.88
C VAL A 106 13.86 11.99 7.70
N ALA A 107 12.98 12.36 6.77
CA ALA A 107 12.41 11.44 5.79
C ALA A 107 13.45 10.71 4.93
N ASN A 108 14.52 11.38 4.52
CA ASN A 108 15.61 10.75 3.77
C ASN A 108 16.28 9.62 4.57
N ALA A 109 16.75 9.93 5.79
CA ALA A 109 17.38 8.93 6.66
C ALA A 109 16.40 7.81 7.06
N SER A 110 15.12 8.14 7.23
CA SER A 110 14.08 7.14 7.52
C SER A 110 13.88 6.16 6.35
N ALA A 111 13.92 6.66 5.11
CA ALA A 111 13.84 5.81 3.92
C ALA A 111 15.09 4.91 3.78
N ASP A 112 16.29 5.44 4.03
CA ASP A 112 17.53 4.65 4.05
C ASP A 112 17.47 3.55 5.13
N ASN A 113 16.97 3.90 6.32
CA ASN A 113 16.76 2.93 7.40
C ASN A 113 15.78 1.82 7.00
N ASN A 114 14.75 2.11 6.21
CA ASN A 114 13.81 1.08 5.74
C ASN A 114 14.49 0.10 4.77
N VAL A 115 15.29 0.59 3.83
CA VAL A 115 16.04 -0.27 2.90
C VAL A 115 17.00 -1.18 3.69
N LEU A 116 17.73 -0.61 4.65
CA LEU A 116 18.62 -1.36 5.52
C LEU A 116 17.87 -2.38 6.39
N PHE A 117 16.68 -2.04 6.89
CA PHE A 117 15.82 -2.98 7.60
C PHE A 117 15.47 -4.19 6.73
N MET A 118 15.04 -3.97 5.48
CA MET A 118 14.67 -5.07 4.58
C MET A 118 15.87 -5.97 4.27
N GLU A 119 17.06 -5.39 4.07
CA GLU A 119 18.30 -6.15 3.87
C GLU A 119 18.68 -6.99 5.11
N ILE A 120 18.69 -6.37 6.29
CA ILE A 120 18.99 -7.07 7.56
C ILE A 120 17.97 -8.18 7.82
N MET A 121 16.68 -7.92 7.60
CA MET A 121 15.62 -8.90 7.78
C MET A 121 15.81 -10.11 6.85
N ASN A 122 16.12 -9.90 5.57
CA ASN A 122 16.43 -10.99 4.63
C ASN A 122 17.67 -11.79 5.06
N ARG A 123 18.73 -11.10 5.49
CA ARG A 123 19.98 -11.73 5.94
C ARG A 123 19.78 -12.60 7.17
N GLU A 124 19.11 -12.07 8.20
CA GLU A 124 18.91 -12.80 9.46
C GLU A 124 17.85 -13.90 9.33
N SER A 125 16.77 -13.69 8.56
CA SER A 125 15.79 -14.76 8.29
C SER A 125 16.45 -15.96 7.61
N ALA A 126 17.27 -15.71 6.58
CA ALA A 126 17.99 -16.76 5.86
C ALA A 126 18.92 -17.57 6.78
N ARG A 127 19.63 -16.91 7.71
CA ARG A 127 20.49 -17.57 8.71
C ARG A 127 19.72 -18.49 9.66
N MET A 128 18.43 -18.22 9.87
CA MET A 128 17.55 -18.98 10.74
C MET A 128 16.73 -20.05 10.01
N GLY A 129 16.99 -20.29 8.72
CA GLY A 129 16.19 -21.22 7.91
C GLY A 129 14.76 -20.72 7.66
N LEU A 130 14.56 -19.40 7.73
CA LEU A 130 13.31 -18.71 7.44
C LEU A 130 13.47 -17.89 6.15
N MET A 131 12.35 -17.49 5.57
CA MET A 131 12.29 -16.55 4.46
C MET A 131 11.25 -15.48 4.75
N THR A 132 11.66 -14.23 4.63
CA THR A 132 10.77 -13.08 4.75
C THR A 132 10.23 -12.68 3.37
N LEU A 133 8.92 -12.46 3.28
CA LEU A 133 8.23 -12.05 2.05
C LEU A 133 7.67 -10.64 2.21
N PHE A 134 8.21 -9.71 1.42
CA PHE A 134 7.77 -8.30 1.37
C PHE A 134 6.79 -7.99 0.24
N HIS A 135 6.48 -8.95 -0.63
CA HIS A 135 5.49 -8.75 -1.69
C HIS A 135 4.15 -8.30 -1.08
N GLU A 136 3.42 -7.41 -1.74
CA GLU A 136 2.20 -6.77 -1.21
C GLU A 136 1.06 -7.76 -1.00
N LYS A 137 1.06 -8.84 -1.78
CA LYS A 137 0.07 -9.91 -1.70
C LYS A 137 0.71 -11.30 -1.92
N PRO A 138 1.50 -11.83 -0.96
CA PRO A 138 2.20 -13.10 -1.16
C PRO A 138 1.23 -14.28 -1.29
N PHE A 139 0.10 -14.21 -0.57
CA PHE A 139 -0.97 -15.21 -0.57
C PHE A 139 -2.30 -14.55 -0.94
N ALA A 140 -3.04 -15.15 -1.88
CA ALA A 140 -4.35 -14.60 -2.25
C ALA A 140 -5.42 -14.98 -1.22
N GLY A 141 -6.44 -14.13 -1.07
CA GLY A 141 -7.58 -14.38 -0.20
C GLY A 141 -7.37 -14.09 1.29
N ILE A 142 -6.15 -13.77 1.71
CA ILE A 142 -5.82 -13.24 3.06
C ILE A 142 -5.18 -11.85 2.96
N ASN A 143 -5.06 -11.12 4.08
CA ASN A 143 -4.51 -9.77 4.13
C ASN A 143 -3.14 -9.68 3.44
N GLY A 144 -2.89 -8.51 2.82
CA GLY A 144 -1.63 -8.21 2.15
C GLY A 144 -0.71 -7.39 3.04
N ASN A 145 0.55 -7.24 2.62
CA ASN A 145 1.53 -6.41 3.30
C ASN A 145 1.50 -4.95 2.80
N GLY A 146 1.32 -4.00 3.70
CA GLY A 146 1.55 -2.57 3.48
C GLY A 146 2.91 -2.07 3.96
N LYS A 147 3.22 -0.83 3.55
CA LYS A 147 4.23 -0.01 4.20
C LYS A 147 3.65 1.32 4.61
N HIS A 148 2.92 1.41 5.73
CA HIS A 148 2.28 2.68 6.06
C HIS A 148 3.32 3.76 6.31
N ALA A 149 3.18 4.87 5.59
CA ALA A 149 4.15 5.95 5.63
C ALA A 149 3.59 7.13 6.42
N ASN A 150 3.94 7.18 7.71
CA ASN A 150 3.57 8.25 8.62
C ASN A 150 4.40 9.50 8.31
N TRP A 151 3.82 10.43 7.56
CA TRP A 151 4.47 11.61 7.02
C TRP A 151 4.05 12.89 7.74
N SER A 152 5.05 13.73 8.06
CA SER A 152 4.82 15.07 8.60
C SER A 152 5.87 16.06 8.14
N ILE A 153 5.57 17.35 8.29
CA ILE A 153 6.49 18.46 8.02
C ILE A 153 6.62 19.30 9.27
N GLY A 154 7.84 19.70 9.60
CA GLY A 154 8.09 20.62 10.70
C GLY A 154 9.22 21.60 10.43
N THR A 155 9.33 22.62 11.28
CA THR A 155 10.42 23.60 11.24
C THR A 155 11.60 23.19 12.12
N ASP A 156 12.75 23.82 11.91
CA ASP A 156 13.90 23.75 12.83
C ASP A 156 13.63 24.35 14.22
N THR A 157 12.55 25.12 14.36
CA THR A 157 12.07 25.65 15.65
C THR A 157 11.09 24.72 16.37
N GLY A 158 10.76 23.57 15.79
CA GLY A 158 9.90 22.55 16.41
C GLY A 158 8.40 22.69 16.14
N LEU A 159 7.98 23.58 15.24
CA LEU A 159 6.58 23.68 14.82
C LEU A 159 6.24 22.53 13.86
N ASN A 160 5.15 21.82 14.12
CA ASN A 160 4.64 20.75 13.26
C ASN A 160 3.40 21.24 12.48
N PHE A 161 3.46 21.10 11.16
CA PHE A 161 2.43 21.57 10.23
C PHE A 161 1.14 20.79 10.33
N PHE A 162 1.19 19.55 10.80
CA PHE A 162 0.03 18.68 10.96
C PHE A 162 -0.37 18.52 12.43
N TYR A 163 0.11 19.40 13.32
CA TYR A 163 -0.32 19.43 14.71
C TYR A 163 -1.22 20.65 14.96
N PRO A 164 -2.52 20.46 15.26
CA PRO A 164 -3.42 21.58 15.53
C PRO A 164 -3.01 22.38 16.78
N GLY A 165 -2.28 21.74 17.70
CA GLY A 165 -1.68 22.37 18.87
C GLY A 165 -2.67 23.05 19.81
N LYS A 166 -2.11 23.86 20.72
CA LYS A 166 -2.87 24.62 21.74
C LYS A 166 -2.73 26.13 21.59
N THR A 167 -1.76 26.61 20.80
CA THR A 167 -1.54 28.03 20.55
C THR A 167 -2.17 28.43 19.22
N GLU A 168 -2.49 29.72 19.07
CA GLU A 168 -3.02 30.22 17.78
C GLU A 168 -2.06 30.01 16.62
N GLU A 169 -0.74 30.10 16.86
CA GLU A 169 0.26 29.87 15.82
C GLU A 169 0.19 28.44 15.28
N HIS A 170 0.08 27.44 16.15
CA HIS A 170 -0.09 26.04 15.74
C HIS A 170 -1.41 25.84 14.98
N ALA A 171 -2.52 26.37 15.50
CA ALA A 171 -3.83 26.21 14.88
C ALA A 171 -3.88 26.87 13.49
N LYS A 172 -3.34 28.09 13.35
CA LYS A 172 -3.23 28.79 12.05
C LYS A 172 -2.36 28.01 11.08
N LEU A 173 -1.18 27.55 11.52
CA LEU A 173 -0.28 26.76 10.69
C LEU A 173 -0.94 25.46 10.22
N TYR A 174 -1.63 24.76 11.12
CA TYR A 174 -2.33 23.51 10.82
C TYR A 174 -3.37 23.69 9.71
N VAL A 175 -4.31 24.62 9.88
CA VAL A 175 -5.36 24.88 8.87
C VAL A 175 -4.74 25.31 7.54
N THR A 176 -3.71 26.15 7.58
CA THR A 176 -2.96 26.60 6.40
C THR A 176 -2.30 25.43 5.67
N ALA A 177 -1.64 24.54 6.41
CA ALA A 177 -0.98 23.37 5.84
C ALA A 177 -1.99 22.41 5.20
N LEU A 178 -3.16 22.22 5.81
CA LEU A 178 -4.21 21.37 5.26
C LEU A 178 -4.84 21.97 3.99
N ALA A 179 -4.94 23.29 3.87
CA ALA A 179 -5.33 23.95 2.62
C ALA A 179 -4.30 23.68 1.51
N CYS A 180 -3.00 23.81 1.81
CA CYS A 180 -1.92 23.47 0.88
C CYS A 180 -1.94 21.98 0.47
N LEU A 181 -2.17 21.07 1.43
CA LEU A 181 -2.25 19.64 1.14
C LEU A 181 -3.48 19.30 0.30
N ALA A 182 -4.64 19.89 0.60
CA ALA A 182 -5.85 19.71 -0.19
C ALA A 182 -5.65 20.19 -1.64
N TYR A 183 -4.99 21.33 -1.83
CA TYR A 183 -4.58 21.79 -3.16
C TYR A 183 -3.67 20.77 -3.86
N GLY A 184 -2.58 20.35 -3.22
CA GLY A 184 -1.63 19.40 -3.82
C GLY A 184 -2.30 18.09 -4.23
N LEU A 185 -3.13 17.51 -3.35
CA LEU A 185 -3.85 16.26 -3.61
C LEU A 185 -4.93 16.40 -4.69
N CYS A 186 -5.59 17.55 -4.76
CA CYS A 186 -6.61 17.82 -5.77
C CYS A 186 -5.97 18.04 -7.15
N GLN A 187 -4.92 18.87 -7.20
CA GLN A 187 -4.28 19.25 -8.45
C GLN A 187 -3.41 18.14 -9.03
N HIS A 188 -2.95 17.17 -8.22
CA HIS A 188 -2.02 16.11 -8.67
C HIS A 188 -2.42 14.72 -8.14
N ASN A 189 -3.73 14.46 -8.10
CA ASN A 189 -4.30 13.24 -7.53
C ASN A 189 -3.74 11.96 -8.18
N GLU A 190 -3.73 11.96 -9.52
CA GLU A 190 -3.23 10.87 -10.35
C GLU A 190 -1.74 10.59 -10.11
N LEU A 191 -0.94 11.64 -9.85
CA LEU A 191 0.48 11.50 -9.56
C LEU A 191 0.71 10.76 -8.24
N VAL A 192 -0.10 11.05 -7.22
CA VAL A 192 -0.04 10.37 -5.92
C VAL A 192 -0.42 8.90 -6.06
N ARG A 193 -1.48 8.58 -6.81
CA ARG A 193 -1.83 7.18 -7.10
C ARG A 193 -0.73 6.47 -7.91
N CYS A 194 -0.14 7.15 -8.89
CA CYS A 194 0.95 6.61 -9.70
C CYS A 194 2.21 6.35 -8.87
N SER A 195 2.48 7.16 -7.85
CA SER A 195 3.65 6.99 -6.97
C SER A 195 3.72 5.64 -6.25
N VAL A 196 2.59 4.93 -6.14
CA VAL A 196 2.48 3.60 -5.51
C VAL A 196 2.03 2.52 -6.51
N ALA A 197 2.10 2.80 -7.81
CA ALA A 197 1.68 1.88 -8.87
C ALA A 197 2.81 0.92 -9.27
N HIS A 198 2.57 -0.38 -9.06
CA HIS A 198 3.36 -1.48 -9.60
C HIS A 198 2.54 -2.78 -9.51
N ALA A 199 2.95 -3.82 -10.26
CA ALA A 199 2.20 -5.06 -10.39
C ALA A 199 1.78 -5.71 -9.05
N GLY A 200 2.70 -5.78 -8.08
CA GLY A 200 2.43 -6.33 -6.76
C GLY A 200 1.32 -5.59 -6.00
N ASN A 201 1.35 -4.26 -5.99
CA ASN A 201 0.39 -3.44 -5.23
C ASN A 201 -1.01 -3.41 -5.89
N ASP A 202 -1.13 -3.68 -7.20
CA ASP A 202 -2.42 -3.86 -7.86
C ASP A 202 -3.23 -5.05 -7.29
N HIS A 203 -2.56 -6.00 -6.63
CA HIS A 203 -3.24 -7.11 -5.93
C HIS A 203 -3.63 -6.78 -4.49
N ARG A 204 -3.21 -5.63 -3.96
CA ARG A 204 -3.42 -5.23 -2.56
C ARG A 204 -4.48 -4.13 -2.42
N LEU A 205 -4.40 -3.07 -3.24
CA LEU A 205 -5.25 -1.89 -3.08
C LEU A 205 -6.75 -2.21 -3.22
N GLY A 206 -7.58 -1.57 -2.39
CA GLY A 206 -9.05 -1.66 -2.44
C GLY A 206 -9.69 -2.79 -1.62
N ALA A 207 -8.93 -3.52 -0.81
CA ALA A 207 -9.45 -4.55 0.09
C ALA A 207 -8.58 -4.69 1.36
N GLN A 208 -9.13 -5.32 2.41
CA GLN A 208 -8.38 -5.84 3.57
C GLN A 208 -7.33 -4.85 4.12
N GLU A 209 -7.79 -3.69 4.61
CA GLU A 209 -6.99 -2.62 5.21
C GLU A 209 -6.08 -1.80 4.26
N ALA A 210 -6.06 -2.12 2.97
CA ALA A 210 -5.45 -1.28 1.94
C ALA A 210 -6.47 -0.31 1.34
N PRO A 211 -6.17 0.98 1.18
CA PRO A 211 -7.11 1.96 0.64
C PRO A 211 -7.43 1.67 -0.85
N PRO A 212 -8.58 2.13 -1.37
CA PRO A 212 -8.87 2.08 -2.80
C PRO A 212 -7.89 2.96 -3.60
N ALA A 213 -7.87 2.79 -4.92
CA ALA A 213 -7.05 3.57 -5.84
C ALA A 213 -7.45 5.06 -5.97
N ILE A 214 -8.47 5.48 -5.23
CA ILE A 214 -9.00 6.85 -5.22
C ILE A 214 -8.31 7.62 -4.10
N ILE A 215 -7.51 8.62 -4.45
CA ILE A 215 -6.79 9.44 -3.47
C ILE A 215 -7.73 10.50 -2.88
N SER A 216 -7.91 10.47 -1.56
CA SER A 216 -8.69 11.45 -0.80
C SER A 216 -8.03 11.81 0.52
N LEU A 217 -8.33 13.02 1.00
CA LEU A 217 -7.85 13.53 2.28
C LEU A 217 -8.89 13.27 3.37
N TYR A 218 -8.48 12.63 4.47
CA TYR A 218 -9.31 12.44 5.65
C TYR A 218 -8.73 13.24 6.83
N PRO A 219 -9.22 14.47 7.08
CA PRO A 219 -8.75 15.29 8.21
C PRO A 219 -9.59 15.13 9.49
N GLY A 220 -10.69 14.37 9.44
CA GLY A 220 -11.72 14.27 10.50
C GLY A 220 -12.99 15.05 10.14
N GLN A 221 -14.15 14.61 10.64
CA GLN A 221 -15.47 15.20 10.36
C GLN A 221 -15.60 16.61 10.95
N LEU A 222 -15.06 16.84 12.15
CA LEU A 222 -14.99 18.14 12.80
C LEU A 222 -14.14 19.11 11.99
N PHE A 223 -13.02 18.64 11.42
CA PHE A 223 -12.20 19.47 10.56
C PHE A 223 -12.88 19.74 9.21
N GLU A 224 -13.56 18.76 8.62
CA GLU A 224 -14.35 18.97 7.40
C GLU A 224 -15.44 20.04 7.60
N ALA A 225 -16.16 20.01 8.72
CA ALA A 225 -17.13 21.05 9.07
C ALA A 225 -16.45 22.43 9.29
N HIS A 226 -15.25 22.45 9.87
CA HIS A 226 -14.47 23.69 10.01
C HIS A 226 -14.05 24.27 8.66
N VAL A 227 -13.67 23.41 7.70
CA VAL A 227 -13.40 23.82 6.31
C VAL A 227 -14.64 24.47 5.68
N ASP A 228 -15.82 23.89 5.85
CA ASP A 228 -17.07 24.48 5.33
C ASP A 228 -17.38 25.83 5.98
N SER A 229 -17.11 25.98 7.27
CA SER A 229 -17.24 27.27 7.98
C SER A 229 -16.29 28.33 7.41
N ILE A 230 -15.02 27.99 7.16
CA ILE A 230 -14.05 28.90 6.54
C ILE A 230 -14.53 29.31 5.14
N ILE A 231 -15.00 28.37 4.33
CA ILE A 231 -15.55 28.68 2.99
C ILE A 231 -16.73 29.67 3.09
N ALA A 232 -17.56 29.54 4.13
CA ALA A 232 -18.74 30.36 4.34
C ALA A 232 -18.48 31.74 4.97
N GLY A 233 -17.25 32.10 5.31
CA GLY A 233 -16.92 33.39 5.95
C GLY A 233 -16.34 33.29 7.37
N GLY A 234 -16.21 32.09 7.93
CA GLY A 234 -15.63 31.85 9.26
C GLY A 234 -14.13 32.15 9.38
N ASP A 235 -13.63 32.19 10.61
CA ASP A 235 -12.21 32.36 10.92
C ASP A 235 -11.41 31.07 10.65
N ILE A 236 -10.13 31.20 10.34
CA ILE A 236 -9.17 30.07 10.30
C ILE A 236 -9.07 29.43 11.70
N LEU A 237 -9.12 30.24 12.76
CA LEU A 237 -9.13 29.77 14.14
C LEU A 237 -10.47 29.16 14.53
N GLY A 238 -10.47 28.29 15.55
CA GLY A 238 -11.69 27.72 16.13
C GLY A 238 -11.73 26.20 16.11
N TYR A 239 -10.95 25.56 15.24
CA TYR A 239 -10.80 24.10 15.27
C TYR A 239 -10.10 23.63 16.55
N LYS A 240 -10.69 22.62 17.19
CA LYS A 240 -10.09 21.90 18.32
C LYS A 240 -10.28 20.41 18.11
N ALA A 241 -9.18 19.66 18.17
CA ALA A 241 -9.23 18.21 18.21
C ALA A 241 -9.78 17.77 19.57
N GLU A 242 -11.07 17.46 19.63
CA GLU A 242 -11.72 17.02 20.88
C GLU A 242 -11.28 15.62 21.27
N LYS A 243 -11.02 15.42 22.57
CA LYS A 243 -10.83 14.10 23.17
C LYS A 243 -11.95 13.81 24.16
N LYS A 244 -12.34 12.55 24.28
CA LYS A 244 -13.32 12.07 25.25
C LYS A 244 -12.75 10.92 26.07
N MET A 245 -13.21 10.81 27.31
CA MET A 245 -12.92 9.66 28.15
C MET A 245 -13.74 8.47 27.65
N GLN A 246 -13.07 7.45 27.14
CA GLN A 246 -13.68 6.20 26.70
C GLN A 246 -13.63 5.19 27.84
N THR A 247 -14.79 4.61 28.18
CA THR A 247 -14.84 3.51 29.13
C THR A 247 -14.36 2.23 28.45
N THR A 248 -13.44 1.51 29.08
CA THR A 248 -12.88 0.26 28.54
C THR A 248 -13.85 -0.93 28.62
N GLY A 249 -15.03 -0.75 29.24
CA GLY A 249 -15.98 -1.81 29.53
C GLY A 249 -15.53 -2.77 30.65
N CYS A 250 -14.31 -2.64 31.15
CA CYS A 250 -13.76 -3.41 32.25
C CYS A 250 -13.77 -2.58 33.53
N ALA A 251 -14.52 -3.02 34.55
CA ALA A 251 -14.64 -2.31 35.82
C ALA A 251 -13.31 -2.12 36.56
N ALA A 252 -12.30 -2.92 36.24
CA ALA A 252 -10.95 -2.83 36.81
C ALA A 252 -10.01 -1.88 36.04
N ALA A 253 -10.41 -1.35 34.88
CA ALA A 253 -9.59 -0.47 34.07
C ALA A 253 -10.15 0.96 34.08
N MET A 254 -9.25 1.94 34.27
CA MET A 254 -9.64 3.35 34.21
C MET A 254 -10.09 3.74 32.80
N PRO A 255 -11.08 4.63 32.66
CA PRO A 255 -11.40 5.22 31.38
C PRO A 255 -10.15 5.87 30.76
N VAL A 256 -9.99 5.72 29.45
CA VAL A 256 -8.83 6.23 28.71
C VAL A 256 -9.24 7.45 27.91
N GLU A 257 -8.44 8.51 27.96
CA GLU A 257 -8.65 9.66 27.09
C GLU A 257 -8.30 9.28 25.65
N ALA A 258 -9.28 9.29 24.75
CA ALA A 258 -9.10 8.98 23.34
C ALA A 258 -9.62 10.13 22.45
N PRO A 259 -9.10 10.29 21.22
CA PRO A 259 -9.69 11.18 20.22
C PRO A 259 -11.19 10.91 20.04
N THR A 260 -11.97 11.96 19.81
CA THR A 260 -13.43 11.85 19.60
C THR A 260 -13.78 11.25 18.24
N GLU A 261 -12.89 11.40 17.27
CA GLU A 261 -13.06 10.91 15.90
C GLU A 261 -12.14 9.71 15.67
N ASP A 262 -12.69 8.68 15.04
CA ASP A 262 -11.95 7.46 14.72
C ASP A 262 -10.95 7.70 13.58
N ARG A 263 -9.84 6.97 13.62
CA ARG A 263 -8.87 6.91 12.53
C ARG A 263 -9.49 6.09 11.39
N ASN A 264 -9.91 6.75 10.33
CA ASN A 264 -10.46 6.02 9.18
C ASN A 264 -9.37 5.28 8.39
N ARG A 265 -9.19 3.98 8.71
CA ARG A 265 -8.21 3.09 8.08
C ARG A 265 -8.49 2.78 6.59
N THR A 266 -9.65 3.18 6.08
CA THR A 266 -10.04 2.98 4.67
C THR A 266 -9.61 4.13 3.76
N ALA A 267 -9.18 5.25 4.34
CA ALA A 267 -8.72 6.41 3.60
C ALA A 267 -7.25 6.26 3.15
N PRO A 268 -6.85 6.85 2.02
CA PRO A 268 -5.45 6.89 1.60
C PRO A 268 -4.58 7.79 2.49
N PHE A 269 -5.09 8.96 2.93
CA PHE A 269 -4.43 9.92 3.82
C PHE A 269 -5.27 10.20 5.09
N PRO A 270 -5.38 9.26 6.04
CA PRO A 270 -5.96 9.53 7.34
C PRO A 270 -5.07 10.40 8.21
N PHE A 271 -5.69 11.40 8.83
CA PHE A 271 -5.10 12.17 9.90
C PHE A 271 -4.93 11.34 11.17
N CYS A 272 -3.70 11.31 11.70
CA CYS A 272 -3.32 10.51 12.86
C CYS A 272 -2.95 11.39 14.07
N GLY A 273 -3.58 12.56 14.18
CA GLY A 273 -3.46 13.49 15.31
C GLY A 273 -2.32 14.52 15.23
N ASN A 274 -1.20 14.17 14.60
CA ASN A 274 -0.05 15.07 14.42
C ASN A 274 0.71 14.84 13.09
N ARG A 275 0.14 14.05 12.20
CA ARG A 275 0.73 13.60 10.93
C ARG A 275 -0.35 12.99 10.05
N PHE A 276 -0.04 12.79 8.77
CA PHE A 276 -0.85 11.97 7.89
C PHE A 276 -0.16 10.64 7.65
N GLU A 277 -0.94 9.57 7.60
CA GLU A 277 -0.42 8.26 7.22
C GLU A 277 -0.78 7.99 5.77
N PHE A 278 0.21 7.77 4.90
CA PHE A 278 -0.05 7.33 3.54
C PHE A 278 -0.08 5.80 3.48
N ARG A 279 -1.29 5.23 3.42
CA ARG A 279 -1.53 3.77 3.53
C ARG A 279 -1.32 2.99 2.23
N ALA A 280 -1.31 3.69 1.10
CA ALA A 280 -1.29 3.05 -0.22
C ALA A 280 0.10 2.52 -0.65
N VAL A 281 1.17 2.87 0.08
CA VAL A 281 2.54 2.45 -0.23
C VAL A 281 2.70 0.93 -0.09
N GLY A 282 3.29 0.29 -1.12
CA GLY A 282 3.54 -1.15 -1.14
C GLY A 282 4.65 -1.59 -0.17
N SER A 283 4.54 -2.80 0.36
CA SER A 283 5.52 -3.38 1.31
C SER A 283 6.90 -3.64 0.69
N SER A 284 6.98 -3.90 -0.61
CA SER A 284 8.27 -4.09 -1.31
C SER A 284 8.87 -2.78 -1.83
N GLN A 285 8.05 -1.73 -1.95
CA GLN A 285 8.43 -0.47 -2.60
C GLN A 285 9.36 0.39 -1.74
N ASN A 286 10.37 1.04 -2.34
CA ASN A 286 11.14 2.05 -1.62
C ASN A 286 10.24 3.28 -1.29
N CYS A 287 10.06 3.58 0.00
CA CYS A 287 9.17 4.63 0.47
C CYS A 287 9.64 6.06 0.10
N SER A 288 10.91 6.25 -0.27
CA SER A 288 11.42 7.56 -0.71
C SER A 288 10.65 8.11 -1.92
N PHE A 289 10.22 7.25 -2.85
CA PHE A 289 9.54 7.68 -4.07
C PHE A 289 8.12 8.22 -3.81
N PRO A 290 7.22 7.48 -3.11
CA PRO A 290 5.94 8.03 -2.66
C PRO A 290 6.07 9.29 -1.80
N ILE A 291 7.07 9.35 -0.91
CA ILE A 291 7.27 10.50 -0.02
C ILE A 291 7.82 11.71 -0.77
N MET A 292 8.67 11.51 -1.78
CA MET A 292 9.08 12.58 -2.69
C MET A 292 7.86 13.19 -3.38
N VAL A 293 6.91 12.38 -3.86
CA VAL A 293 5.67 12.90 -4.46
C VAL A 293 4.83 13.67 -3.44
N CYS A 294 4.64 13.15 -2.23
CA CYS A 294 3.94 13.86 -1.15
C CYS A 294 4.57 15.22 -0.84
N ASN A 295 5.90 15.27 -0.74
CA ASN A 295 6.64 16.51 -0.51
C ASN A 295 6.49 17.48 -1.69
N THR A 296 6.51 16.99 -2.93
CA THR A 296 6.38 17.81 -4.15
C THR A 296 5.01 18.46 -4.24
N ILE A 297 3.93 17.71 -4.06
CA ILE A 297 2.57 18.26 -4.13
C ILE A 297 2.29 19.24 -2.99
N MET A 298 2.89 19.01 -1.82
CA MET A 298 2.77 19.91 -0.68
C MET A 298 3.53 21.21 -0.92
N ALA A 299 4.73 21.14 -1.50
CA ALA A 299 5.51 22.30 -1.92
C ALA A 299 4.75 23.14 -2.97
N SER A 300 4.10 22.48 -3.93
CA SER A 300 3.22 23.13 -4.91
C SER A 300 2.06 23.89 -4.24
N GLY A 301 1.36 23.27 -3.29
CA GLY A 301 0.32 23.94 -2.51
C GLY A 301 0.83 25.12 -1.67
N MET A 302 2.04 25.00 -1.11
CA MET A 302 2.69 26.11 -0.39
C MET A 302 3.06 27.27 -1.32
N ALA A 303 3.51 26.98 -2.55
CA ALA A 303 3.81 27.98 -3.56
C ALA A 303 2.53 28.70 -4.03
N ALA A 304 1.48 27.95 -4.34
CA ALA A 304 0.18 28.50 -4.72
C ALA A 304 -0.39 29.45 -3.66
N LEU A 305 -0.37 29.05 -2.39
CA LEU A 305 -0.83 29.91 -1.29
C LEU A 305 -0.01 31.20 -1.19
N ALA A 306 1.32 31.09 -1.33
CA ALA A 306 2.20 32.25 -1.27
C ALA A 306 1.86 33.25 -2.38
N SER A 307 1.65 32.76 -3.61
CA SER A 307 1.26 33.59 -4.76
C SER A 307 -0.08 34.32 -4.55
N LEU A 308 -1.09 33.67 -3.93
CA LEU A 308 -2.36 34.33 -3.62
C LEU A 308 -2.19 35.51 -2.66
N ILE A 309 -1.36 35.33 -1.63
CA ILE A 309 -1.10 36.36 -0.61
C ILE A 309 -0.24 37.49 -1.19
N GLU A 310 0.80 37.16 -1.95
CA GLU A 310 1.64 38.13 -2.65
C GLU A 310 0.85 38.91 -3.71
N GLY A 311 -0.19 38.29 -4.27
CA GLY A 311 -1.19 38.92 -5.15
C GLY A 311 -2.21 39.82 -4.43
N GLY A 312 -2.12 39.97 -3.11
CA GLY A 312 -2.92 40.91 -2.32
C GLY A 312 -4.08 40.30 -1.53
N MET A 313 -4.29 38.98 -1.57
CA MET A 313 -5.28 38.33 -0.70
C MET A 313 -4.81 38.33 0.77
N SER A 314 -5.75 38.46 1.70
CA SER A 314 -5.46 38.20 3.11
C SER A 314 -5.13 36.70 3.31
N HIS A 315 -4.37 36.37 4.36
CA HIS A 315 -4.08 34.96 4.70
C HIS A 315 -5.37 34.13 4.83
N ARG A 316 -6.39 34.70 5.49
CA ARG A 316 -7.69 34.07 5.68
C ARG A 316 -8.41 33.80 4.36
N ASP A 317 -8.45 34.79 3.47
CA ASP A 317 -9.15 34.65 2.20
C ASP A 317 -8.43 33.72 1.23
N ALA A 318 -7.10 33.74 1.22
CA ALA A 318 -6.30 32.81 0.43
C ALA A 318 -6.52 31.35 0.87
N VAL A 319 -6.57 31.08 2.18
CA VAL A 319 -6.91 29.75 2.71
C VAL A 319 -8.34 29.34 2.36
N ALA A 320 -9.30 30.25 2.49
CA ALA A 320 -10.70 29.99 2.14
C ALA A 320 -10.88 29.69 0.64
N ASP A 321 -10.18 30.44 -0.23
CA ASP A 321 -10.18 30.23 -1.67
C ASP A 321 -9.59 28.87 -2.05
N MET A 322 -8.44 28.50 -1.46
CA MET A 322 -7.85 27.17 -1.67
C MET A 322 -8.79 26.05 -1.21
N PHE A 323 -9.42 26.16 -0.04
CA PHE A 323 -10.39 25.15 0.38
C PHE A 323 -11.59 25.09 -0.56
N LYS A 324 -12.13 26.23 -0.97
CA LYS A 324 -13.30 26.30 -1.86
C LYS A 324 -13.03 25.58 -3.18
N GLN A 325 -11.87 25.80 -3.79
CA GLN A 325 -11.51 25.18 -5.07
C GLN A 325 -11.22 23.69 -4.95
N ASN A 326 -10.68 23.25 -3.81
CA ASN A 326 -10.18 21.89 -3.62
C ASN A 326 -11.04 21.05 -2.65
N ARG A 327 -12.23 21.53 -2.26
CA ARG A 327 -13.11 20.92 -1.24
C ARG A 327 -13.48 19.48 -1.53
N HIS A 328 -13.58 19.11 -2.80
CA HIS A 328 -14.06 17.82 -3.27
C HIS A 328 -13.08 16.65 -3.00
N VAL A 329 -11.79 16.93 -2.75
CA VAL A 329 -10.79 15.91 -2.36
C VAL A 329 -10.92 15.47 -0.90
N ILE A 330 -11.60 16.27 -0.06
CA ILE A 330 -11.85 15.96 1.35
C ILE A 330 -13.02 14.98 1.42
N PHE A 331 -12.78 13.82 2.04
CA PHE A 331 -13.78 12.78 2.22
C PHE A 331 -13.63 12.10 3.56
N THR A 332 -14.66 12.22 4.42
CA THR A 332 -14.69 11.60 5.75
C THR A 332 -15.59 10.36 5.85
N GLY A 333 -16.04 9.83 4.71
CA GLY A 333 -16.85 8.62 4.64
C GLY A 333 -16.04 7.31 4.55
N ASN A 334 -16.74 6.19 4.40
CA ASN A 334 -16.13 4.87 4.25
C ASN A 334 -15.59 4.67 2.82
N GLY A 335 -14.26 4.54 2.67
CA GLY A 335 -13.60 4.34 1.38
C GLY A 335 -13.84 2.96 0.74
N TYR A 336 -14.33 1.98 1.50
CA TYR A 336 -14.68 0.64 0.99
C TYR A 336 -16.14 0.50 0.56
N SER A 337 -16.93 1.55 0.72
CA SER A 337 -18.33 1.51 0.31
C SER A 337 -18.42 1.39 -1.22
N LYS A 338 -19.43 0.65 -1.72
CA LYS A 338 -19.64 0.51 -3.18
C LYS A 338 -20.05 1.84 -3.83
N GLU A 339 -20.55 2.76 -3.01
CA GLU A 339 -20.97 4.10 -3.40
C GLU A 339 -19.77 5.05 -3.58
N TRP A 340 -18.66 4.82 -2.88
CA TRP A 340 -17.51 5.73 -2.92
C TRP A 340 -16.92 5.89 -4.34
N PRO A 341 -16.67 4.83 -5.14
CA PRO A 341 -16.21 5.00 -6.51
C PRO A 341 -17.16 5.82 -7.39
N VAL A 342 -18.47 5.65 -7.22
CA VAL A 342 -19.48 6.40 -7.96
C VAL A 342 -19.47 7.88 -7.57
N GLU A 343 -19.36 8.15 -6.28
CA GLU A 343 -19.28 9.51 -5.73
C GLU A 343 -17.95 10.20 -6.10
N ALA A 344 -16.83 9.49 -6.06
CA ALA A 344 -15.52 10.00 -6.43
C ALA A 344 -15.51 10.50 -7.89
N VAL A 345 -16.10 9.73 -8.81
CA VAL A 345 -16.24 10.15 -10.22
C VAL A 345 -17.10 11.41 -10.35
N LYS A 346 -18.22 11.50 -9.62
CA LYS A 346 -19.05 12.73 -9.59
C LYS A 346 -18.29 13.94 -9.07
N ARG A 347 -17.35 13.72 -8.15
CA ARG A 347 -16.45 14.74 -7.59
C ARG A 347 -15.27 15.08 -8.51
N GLY A 348 -15.08 14.36 -9.61
CA GLY A 348 -13.93 14.54 -10.51
C GLY A 348 -12.64 13.92 -10.01
N LEU A 349 -12.69 13.03 -9.02
CA LEU A 349 -11.51 12.32 -8.52
C LEU A 349 -11.21 11.11 -9.43
N PRO A 350 -9.96 10.93 -9.89
CA PRO A 350 -9.60 9.81 -10.74
C PRO A 350 -9.63 8.49 -9.96
N ASN A 351 -9.97 7.42 -10.68
CA ASN A 351 -9.96 6.05 -10.14
C ASN A 351 -9.09 5.16 -11.04
N LEU A 352 -7.77 5.27 -10.88
CA LEU A 352 -6.78 4.55 -11.68
C LEU A 352 -6.47 3.20 -11.03
N VAL A 353 -7.34 2.23 -11.31
CA VAL A 353 -7.37 0.93 -10.62
C VAL A 353 -6.19 0.02 -10.96
N THR A 354 -5.59 0.18 -12.14
CA THR A 354 -4.44 -0.63 -12.57
C THR A 354 -3.18 0.22 -12.72
N THR A 355 -2.02 -0.43 -12.64
CA THR A 355 -0.73 0.23 -12.84
C THR A 355 -0.61 0.88 -14.23
N PRO A 356 -0.95 0.23 -15.36
CA PRO A 356 -0.87 0.90 -16.67
C PRO A 356 -1.71 2.17 -16.77
N MET A 357 -2.94 2.16 -16.22
CA MET A 357 -3.78 3.37 -16.14
C MET A 357 -3.13 4.49 -15.33
N ALA A 358 -2.46 4.14 -14.22
CA ALA A 358 -1.77 5.12 -13.38
C ALA A 358 -0.51 5.68 -14.07
N VAL A 359 0.34 4.81 -14.62
CA VAL A 359 1.60 5.18 -15.29
C VAL A 359 1.36 6.05 -16.52
N ALA A 360 0.26 5.86 -17.23
CA ALA A 360 -0.16 6.71 -18.35
C ALA A 360 -0.30 8.20 -17.98
N THR A 361 -0.50 8.50 -16.69
CA THR A 361 -0.62 9.88 -16.21
C THR A 361 0.69 10.50 -15.73
N TRP A 362 1.73 9.69 -15.48
CA TRP A 362 2.99 10.11 -14.86
C TRP A 362 3.65 11.25 -15.64
N ALA A 363 3.86 11.03 -16.94
CA ALA A 363 4.55 11.96 -17.84
C ALA A 363 3.60 12.93 -18.56
N SER A 364 2.44 13.23 -17.98
CA SER A 364 1.56 14.28 -18.51
C SER A 364 2.22 15.66 -18.43
N ASP A 365 1.84 16.57 -19.33
CA ASP A 365 2.38 17.94 -19.37
C ASP A 365 2.23 18.66 -18.02
N LYS A 366 1.12 18.42 -17.31
CA LYS A 366 0.88 18.98 -15.96
C LYS A 366 1.92 18.49 -14.94
N ASN A 367 2.25 17.20 -14.97
CA ASN A 367 3.19 16.62 -14.02
C ASN A 367 4.64 16.97 -14.36
N LYS A 368 4.98 17.05 -15.65
CA LYS A 368 6.28 17.58 -16.10
C LYS A 368 6.47 19.02 -15.65
N ALA A 369 5.48 19.88 -15.87
CA ALA A 369 5.52 21.28 -15.42
C ALA A 369 5.65 21.39 -13.89
N LEU A 370 4.94 20.55 -13.13
CA LEU A 370 5.10 20.49 -11.67
C LEU A 370 6.54 20.14 -11.27
N PHE A 371 7.06 19.03 -11.80
CA PHE A 371 8.38 18.55 -11.41
C PHE A 371 9.50 19.51 -11.81
N GLU A 372 9.39 20.13 -12.99
CA GLU A 372 10.34 21.14 -13.44
C GLU A 372 10.27 22.39 -12.56
N ALA A 373 9.07 22.91 -12.26
CA ALA A 373 8.88 24.06 -11.39
C ALA A 373 9.42 23.82 -9.97
N MET A 374 9.25 22.60 -9.45
CA MET A 374 9.76 22.18 -8.14
C MET A 374 11.21 21.70 -8.17
N LYS A 375 11.84 21.63 -9.35
CA LYS A 375 13.22 21.16 -9.57
C LYS A 375 13.47 19.74 -9.04
N VAL A 376 12.51 18.85 -9.28
CA VAL A 376 12.55 17.44 -8.86
C VAL A 376 12.96 16.53 -10.00
N PHE A 377 12.38 16.71 -11.18
CA PHE A 377 12.75 16.03 -12.42
C PHE A 377 12.74 17.02 -13.59
N THR A 378 13.56 16.76 -14.60
CA THR A 378 13.38 17.35 -15.92
C THR A 378 12.23 16.66 -16.68
N PRO A 379 11.69 17.26 -17.76
CA PRO A 379 10.73 16.59 -18.63
C PRO A 379 11.21 15.22 -19.13
N GLU A 380 12.48 15.13 -19.53
CA GLU A 380 13.09 13.89 -20.05
C GLU A 380 13.24 12.83 -18.95
N GLU A 381 13.63 13.22 -17.74
CA GLU A 381 13.69 12.29 -16.59
C GLU A 381 12.29 11.79 -16.22
N THR A 382 11.27 12.62 -16.38
CA THR A 382 9.87 12.24 -16.14
C THR A 382 9.39 11.21 -17.17
N ASP A 383 9.74 11.40 -18.46
CA ASP A 383 9.46 10.43 -19.53
C ASP A 383 10.17 9.09 -19.29
N ALA A 384 11.48 9.13 -19.03
CA ALA A 384 12.28 7.94 -18.76
C ALA A 384 11.76 7.16 -17.54
N ARG A 385 11.26 7.86 -16.52
CA ARG A 385 10.65 7.23 -15.35
C ARG A 385 9.38 6.46 -15.70
N ALA A 386 8.52 7.00 -16.56
CA ALA A 386 7.32 6.28 -17.01
C ALA A 386 7.70 5.01 -17.80
N GLU A 387 8.72 5.09 -18.64
CA GLU A 387 9.23 3.94 -19.42
C GLU A 387 9.70 2.81 -18.50
N VAL A 388 10.52 3.12 -17.49
CA VAL A 388 10.99 2.14 -16.49
C VAL A 388 9.83 1.53 -15.70
N MET A 389 8.79 2.30 -15.39
CA MET A 389 7.60 1.77 -14.70
C MET A 389 6.82 0.78 -15.58
N TYR A 390 6.68 1.05 -16.88
CA TYR A 390 6.08 0.10 -17.81
C TYR A 390 6.95 -1.15 -17.99
N GLU A 391 8.25 -1.00 -18.17
CA GLU A 391 9.19 -2.11 -18.33
C GLU A 391 9.14 -3.06 -17.11
N ALA A 392 9.16 -2.50 -15.89
CA ALA A 392 9.06 -3.28 -14.67
C ALA A 392 7.74 -4.05 -14.58
N TYR A 393 6.62 -3.42 -14.97
CA TYR A 393 5.30 -4.05 -14.98
C TYR A 393 5.22 -5.20 -16.01
N VAL A 394 5.65 -4.94 -17.24
CA VAL A 394 5.69 -5.92 -18.34
C VAL A 394 6.54 -7.13 -17.96
N THR A 395 7.75 -6.87 -17.47
CA THR A 395 8.68 -7.92 -17.03
C THR A 395 8.07 -8.77 -15.93
N THR A 396 7.47 -8.14 -14.91
CA THR A 396 6.86 -8.86 -13.79
C THR A 396 5.75 -9.78 -14.27
N LEU A 397 4.77 -9.28 -15.04
CA LEU A 397 3.65 -10.10 -15.50
C LEU A 397 4.06 -11.23 -16.44
N ARG A 398 5.09 -11.03 -17.27
CA ARG A 398 5.61 -12.10 -18.14
C ARG A 398 6.29 -13.19 -17.32
N VAL A 399 7.14 -12.83 -16.36
CA VAL A 399 7.77 -13.81 -15.44
C VAL A 399 6.72 -14.57 -14.65
N GLU A 400 5.68 -13.91 -14.17
CA GLU A 400 4.57 -14.57 -13.49
C GLU A 400 3.82 -15.54 -14.42
N GLY A 401 3.43 -15.11 -15.61
CA GLY A 401 2.73 -15.97 -16.58
C GLY A 401 3.55 -17.20 -16.97
N GLU A 402 4.84 -17.03 -17.27
CA GLU A 402 5.76 -18.12 -17.62
C GLU A 402 5.98 -19.08 -16.45
N THR A 403 6.14 -18.56 -15.23
CA THR A 403 6.30 -19.38 -14.03
C THR A 403 5.04 -20.21 -13.74
N LEU A 404 3.85 -19.62 -13.89
CA LEU A 404 2.58 -20.33 -13.73
C LEU A 404 2.46 -21.49 -14.73
N VAL A 405 2.70 -21.23 -16.02
CA VAL A 405 2.68 -22.26 -17.06
C VAL A 405 3.67 -23.39 -16.73
N HIS A 406 4.90 -23.03 -16.38
CA HIS A 406 5.94 -24.01 -16.05
C HIS A 406 5.54 -24.91 -14.89
N MET A 407 5.02 -24.34 -13.79
CA MET A 407 4.59 -25.12 -12.63
C MET A 407 3.39 -26.03 -12.93
N ILE A 408 2.50 -25.61 -13.81
CA ILE A 408 1.34 -26.43 -14.22
C ILE A 408 1.77 -27.60 -15.08
N ASP A 409 2.56 -27.35 -16.13
CA ASP A 409 2.99 -28.38 -17.07
C ASP A 409 3.88 -29.44 -16.40
N THR A 410 4.77 -29.02 -15.51
CA THR A 410 5.76 -29.91 -14.89
C THR A 410 5.31 -30.53 -13.58
N GLY A 411 4.32 -29.94 -12.91
CA GLY A 411 3.82 -30.39 -11.61
C GLY A 411 2.35 -30.81 -11.63
N ILE A 412 1.45 -29.85 -11.88
CA ILE A 412 0.00 -30.05 -11.70
C ILE A 412 -0.56 -31.06 -12.70
N VAL A 413 -0.27 -30.92 -14.00
CA VAL A 413 -0.79 -31.81 -15.04
C VAL A 413 -0.34 -33.27 -14.82
N PRO A 414 0.94 -33.56 -14.54
CA PRO A 414 1.37 -34.91 -14.15
C PRO A 414 0.68 -35.44 -12.89
N ALA A 415 0.44 -34.60 -11.88
CA ALA A 415 -0.27 -34.99 -10.66
C ALA A 415 -1.74 -35.37 -10.96
N CYS A 416 -2.43 -34.57 -11.77
CA CYS A 416 -3.80 -34.83 -12.23
C CYS A 416 -3.90 -36.16 -13.01
N ALA A 417 -2.94 -36.44 -13.89
CA ALA A 417 -2.91 -37.71 -14.64
C ALA A 417 -2.75 -38.93 -13.71
N LYS A 418 -1.85 -38.85 -12.72
CA LYS A 418 -1.67 -39.89 -11.69
C LYS A 418 -2.91 -40.07 -10.82
N ASP A 419 -3.61 -38.98 -10.50
CA ASP A 419 -4.85 -39.04 -9.72
C ASP A 419 -5.96 -39.75 -10.50
N LEU A 420 -6.20 -39.38 -11.77
CA LEU A 420 -7.18 -40.07 -12.63
C LEU A 420 -6.90 -41.57 -12.77
N GLU A 421 -5.63 -41.96 -12.83
CA GLU A 421 -5.25 -43.35 -12.87
C GLU A 421 -5.71 -44.13 -11.62
N LYS A 422 -5.61 -43.54 -10.42
CA LYS A 422 -6.08 -44.17 -9.17
C LYS A 422 -7.59 -44.42 -9.18
N TYR A 423 -8.36 -43.58 -9.87
CA TYR A 423 -9.81 -43.67 -9.93
C TYR A 423 -10.34 -44.45 -11.14
N LYS A 424 -9.47 -45.06 -11.97
CA LYS A 424 -9.88 -45.95 -13.06
C LYS A 424 -10.79 -47.06 -12.53
N GLY A 425 -12.00 -47.18 -13.09
CA GLY A 425 -13.01 -48.16 -12.67
C GLY A 425 -13.88 -47.74 -11.48
N PHE A 426 -13.64 -46.57 -10.88
CA PHE A 426 -14.39 -46.05 -9.72
C PHE A 426 -15.08 -44.70 -10.03
N ALA A 427 -15.92 -44.66 -11.07
CA ALA A 427 -16.53 -43.43 -11.59
C ALA A 427 -17.22 -42.55 -10.53
N LYS A 428 -17.92 -43.16 -9.55
CA LYS A 428 -18.59 -42.41 -8.47
C LYS A 428 -17.60 -41.69 -7.54
N LEU A 429 -16.42 -42.25 -7.33
CA LEU A 429 -15.35 -41.63 -6.53
C LEU A 429 -14.54 -40.61 -7.34
N ALA A 430 -14.35 -40.87 -8.64
CA ALA A 430 -13.70 -39.95 -9.57
C ALA A 430 -14.42 -38.60 -9.61
N GLY A 431 -15.76 -38.61 -9.68
CA GLY A 431 -16.57 -37.38 -9.74
C GLY A 431 -16.23 -36.54 -10.97
N GLY A 432 -16.23 -35.21 -10.82
CA GLY A 432 -15.95 -34.25 -11.90
C GLY A 432 -14.47 -34.01 -12.23
N ARG A 433 -13.55 -34.84 -11.72
CA ARG A 433 -12.09 -34.63 -11.86
C ARG A 433 -11.62 -34.53 -13.32
N GLU A 434 -12.09 -35.44 -14.18
CA GLU A 434 -11.66 -35.47 -15.58
C GLU A 434 -11.97 -34.15 -16.30
N ALA A 435 -13.20 -33.66 -16.19
CA ALA A 435 -13.60 -32.38 -16.78
C ALA A 435 -12.81 -31.20 -16.20
N LEU A 436 -12.59 -31.18 -14.88
CA LEU A 436 -11.80 -30.15 -14.22
C LEU A 436 -10.35 -30.13 -14.72
N TYR A 437 -9.70 -31.29 -14.79
CA TYR A 437 -8.29 -31.40 -15.18
C TYR A 437 -8.07 -31.11 -16.66
N VAL A 438 -9.02 -31.50 -17.53
CA VAL A 438 -9.03 -31.06 -18.93
C VAL A 438 -9.16 -29.54 -19.02
N GLY A 439 -10.04 -28.93 -18.22
CA GLY A 439 -10.15 -27.48 -18.13
C GLY A 439 -8.85 -26.78 -17.72
N VAL A 440 -8.09 -27.33 -16.76
CA VAL A 440 -6.76 -26.80 -16.40
C VAL A 440 -5.83 -26.77 -17.62
N VAL A 441 -5.79 -27.84 -18.41
CA VAL A 441 -4.97 -27.90 -19.63
C VAL A 441 -5.44 -26.89 -20.66
N GLU A 442 -6.74 -26.84 -20.95
CA GLU A 442 -7.32 -25.93 -21.96
C GLU A 442 -7.07 -24.44 -21.62
N GLU A 443 -7.29 -24.03 -20.37
CA GLU A 443 -7.02 -22.66 -19.94
C GLU A 443 -5.52 -22.34 -19.90
N THR A 444 -4.68 -23.33 -19.63
CA THR A 444 -3.21 -23.16 -19.68
C THR A 444 -2.72 -22.99 -21.11
N GLU A 445 -3.29 -23.70 -22.08
CA GLU A 445 -2.97 -23.50 -23.51
C GLU A 445 -3.39 -22.11 -24.01
N LYS A 446 -4.53 -21.58 -23.55
CA LYS A 446 -4.90 -20.19 -23.83
C LYS A 446 -3.87 -19.21 -23.25
N LEU A 447 -3.41 -19.46 -22.03
CA LEU A 447 -2.37 -18.63 -21.39
C LEU A 447 -1.05 -18.66 -22.18
N LYS A 448 -0.62 -19.84 -22.64
CA LYS A 448 0.56 -20.00 -23.51
C LYS A 448 0.43 -19.20 -24.81
N ASN A 449 -0.74 -19.22 -25.44
CA ASN A 449 -0.99 -18.45 -26.66
C ASN A 449 -0.90 -16.94 -26.44
N LEU A 450 -1.36 -16.44 -25.28
CA LEU A 450 -1.21 -15.03 -24.92
C LEU A 450 0.25 -14.65 -24.67
N LEU A 451 1.03 -15.51 -23.99
CA LEU A 451 2.46 -15.27 -23.76
C LEU A 451 3.29 -15.29 -25.05
N ALA A 452 2.94 -16.17 -25.98
CA ALA A 452 3.58 -16.33 -27.28
C ALA A 452 3.20 -15.25 -28.30
N ALA A 453 2.20 -14.40 -27.99
CA ALA A 453 1.83 -13.30 -28.85
C ALA A 453 3.02 -12.33 -29.04
N PRO A 454 3.23 -11.77 -30.26
CA PRO A 454 4.27 -10.79 -30.49
C PRO A 454 4.14 -9.60 -29.54
N HIS A 455 5.27 -9.16 -29.00
CA HIS A 455 5.35 -7.95 -28.19
C HIS A 455 4.81 -6.75 -28.97
N LYS A 456 4.12 -5.84 -28.26
CA LYS A 456 3.71 -4.56 -28.84
C LYS A 456 4.94 -3.68 -29.06
N GLU A 457 4.82 -2.75 -30.01
CA GLU A 457 5.88 -1.78 -30.33
C GLU A 457 6.16 -0.84 -29.14
N HIS A 458 5.11 -0.41 -28.44
CA HIS A 458 5.21 0.46 -27.27
C HIS A 458 4.95 -0.29 -25.98
N LEU A 459 5.78 -0.02 -24.96
CA LEU A 459 5.66 -0.65 -23.63
C LEU A 459 4.31 -0.37 -22.95
N ALA A 460 3.71 0.79 -23.21
CA ALA A 460 2.37 1.12 -22.70
C ALA A 460 1.30 0.16 -23.25
N ASP A 461 1.33 -0.11 -24.56
CA ASP A 461 0.40 -1.03 -25.22
C ASP A 461 0.64 -2.47 -24.76
N GLU A 462 1.89 -2.86 -24.57
CA GLU A 462 2.27 -4.16 -24.01
C GLU A 462 1.74 -4.30 -22.58
N ALA A 463 1.93 -3.30 -21.73
CA ALA A 463 1.45 -3.30 -20.35
C ALA A 463 -0.08 -3.39 -20.28
N ASN A 464 -0.80 -2.67 -21.14
CA ASN A 464 -2.26 -2.76 -21.26
C ASN A 464 -2.69 -4.15 -21.73
N TYR A 465 -2.04 -4.71 -22.76
CA TYR A 465 -2.31 -6.07 -23.24
C TYR A 465 -2.15 -7.12 -22.13
N LEU A 466 -1.05 -7.07 -21.37
CA LEU A 466 -0.81 -8.01 -20.27
C LEU A 466 -1.84 -7.82 -19.14
N CYS A 467 -2.18 -6.57 -18.81
CA CYS A 467 -3.17 -6.27 -17.78
C CYS A 467 -4.59 -6.74 -18.15
N GLU A 468 -4.99 -6.55 -19.41
CA GLU A 468 -6.37 -6.80 -19.88
C GLU A 468 -6.59 -8.23 -20.38
N GLN A 469 -5.54 -8.91 -20.84
CA GLN A 469 -5.64 -10.25 -21.45
C GLN A 469 -4.92 -11.30 -20.62
N LEU A 470 -3.63 -11.11 -20.32
CA LEU A 470 -2.82 -12.12 -19.64
C LEU A 470 -3.28 -12.34 -18.19
N LYS A 471 -3.43 -11.25 -17.42
CA LYS A 471 -3.79 -11.32 -16.00
C LYS A 471 -5.15 -12.01 -15.76
N PRO A 472 -6.25 -11.69 -16.47
CA PRO A 472 -7.50 -12.43 -16.33
C PRO A 472 -7.37 -13.92 -16.69
N GLN A 473 -6.57 -14.26 -17.71
CA GLN A 473 -6.33 -15.65 -18.07
C GLN A 473 -5.55 -16.40 -16.98
N MET A 474 -4.57 -15.76 -16.33
CA MET A 474 -3.88 -16.34 -15.17
C MET A 474 -4.84 -16.62 -14.01
N GLU A 475 -5.79 -15.71 -13.75
CA GLU A 475 -6.83 -15.90 -12.72
C GLU A 475 -7.78 -17.07 -13.07
N ALA A 476 -8.16 -17.21 -14.34
CA ALA A 476 -8.98 -18.33 -14.82
C ALA A 476 -8.28 -19.68 -14.61
N VAL A 477 -7.00 -19.77 -15.00
CA VAL A 477 -6.16 -20.96 -14.78
C VAL A 477 -6.04 -21.27 -13.30
N ARG A 478 -5.69 -20.26 -12.47
CA ARG A 478 -5.59 -20.41 -11.02
C ARG A 478 -6.87 -20.98 -10.41
N ALA A 479 -8.04 -20.47 -10.79
CA ALA A 479 -9.31 -20.90 -10.22
C ALA A 479 -9.57 -22.40 -10.41
N LEU A 480 -9.12 -22.98 -11.52
CA LEU A 480 -9.23 -24.42 -11.79
C LEU A 480 -8.14 -25.21 -11.04
N VAL A 481 -6.92 -24.69 -10.96
CA VAL A 481 -5.83 -25.35 -10.20
C VAL A 481 -6.13 -25.39 -8.70
N ASP A 482 -6.66 -24.32 -8.13
CA ASP A 482 -7.04 -24.25 -6.71
C ASP A 482 -8.19 -25.25 -6.39
N GLN A 483 -9.10 -25.48 -7.35
CA GLN A 483 -10.11 -26.54 -7.24
C GLN A 483 -9.48 -27.93 -7.33
N ALA A 484 -8.53 -28.13 -8.25
CA ALA A 484 -7.82 -29.39 -8.43
C ALA A 484 -7.02 -29.78 -7.18
N GLU A 485 -6.31 -28.82 -6.54
CA GLU A 485 -5.63 -29.00 -5.26
C GLU A 485 -6.57 -29.56 -4.18
N GLY A 486 -7.83 -29.10 -4.17
CA GLY A 486 -8.84 -29.57 -3.22
C GLY A 486 -9.29 -31.02 -3.41
N LEU A 487 -8.97 -31.64 -4.54
CA LEU A 487 -9.35 -33.01 -4.90
C LEU A 487 -8.17 -33.98 -4.94
N LEU A 488 -6.97 -33.47 -5.18
CA LEU A 488 -5.73 -34.25 -5.24
C LEU A 488 -5.36 -34.78 -3.86
N GLU A 489 -4.91 -36.03 -3.82
CA GLU A 489 -4.29 -36.58 -2.62
C GLU A 489 -3.02 -35.81 -2.26
N ALA A 490 -2.79 -35.55 -0.97
CA ALA A 490 -1.65 -34.77 -0.49
C ALA A 490 -0.29 -35.28 -1.00
N GLY A 491 -0.11 -36.60 -1.15
CA GLY A 491 1.12 -37.18 -1.70
C GLY A 491 1.31 -37.02 -3.21
N LEU A 492 0.28 -36.61 -3.94
CA LEU A 492 0.35 -36.30 -5.37
C LEU A 492 0.56 -34.81 -5.65
N TYR A 493 0.13 -33.94 -4.74
CA TYR A 493 0.26 -32.50 -4.93
C TYR A 493 1.75 -32.09 -4.86
N PRO A 494 2.29 -31.45 -5.91
CA PRO A 494 3.75 -31.31 -6.07
C PRO A 494 4.37 -30.15 -5.29
N PHE A 495 3.55 -29.27 -4.71
CA PHE A 495 4.02 -28.02 -4.10
C PHE A 495 3.57 -27.89 -2.64
N PRO A 496 4.29 -27.15 -1.78
CA PRO A 496 3.78 -26.80 -0.46
C PRO A 496 2.44 -26.07 -0.52
N THR A 497 1.45 -26.54 0.23
CA THR A 497 0.12 -25.92 0.34
C THR A 497 0.19 -24.63 1.17
N TYR A 498 -0.83 -23.79 1.06
CA TYR A 498 -0.95 -22.60 1.93
C TYR A 498 -0.98 -22.98 3.41
N GLU A 499 -1.63 -24.08 3.77
CA GLU A 499 -1.67 -24.55 5.16
C GLU A 499 -0.26 -24.82 5.70
N ALA A 500 0.58 -25.51 4.92
CA ALA A 500 1.96 -25.76 5.28
C ALA A 500 2.76 -24.46 5.40
N LEU A 501 2.62 -23.53 4.44
CA LEU A 501 3.36 -22.27 4.44
C LEU A 501 2.97 -21.38 5.64
N LEU A 502 1.67 -21.28 5.91
CA LEU A 502 1.12 -20.33 6.90
C LEU A 502 1.17 -20.85 8.34
N TYR A 503 1.23 -22.17 8.58
CA TYR A 503 1.10 -22.70 9.93
C TYR A 503 2.26 -23.57 10.44
N SER A 504 3.18 -23.99 9.58
CA SER A 504 4.29 -24.89 9.97
C SER A 504 5.23 -24.35 11.05
N HIS A 505 5.25 -23.04 11.28
CA HIS A 505 6.12 -22.39 12.25
C HIS A 505 5.46 -22.18 13.64
N HIS A 506 4.21 -22.61 13.84
CA HIS A 506 3.53 -22.57 15.15
C HIS A 506 3.88 -23.73 16.09
N HIS A 507 4.78 -24.63 15.68
CA HIS A 507 5.16 -25.82 16.45
C HIS A 507 6.56 -25.73 17.05
#